data_AF-A0A8J2SM96-F1
#
_entry.id   AF-A0A8J2SM96-F1
#
_cell.length_a   1.000
_cell.length_b   1.000
_cell.length_c   1.000
_cell.angle_alpha   90.00
_cell.angle_beta   90.00
_cell.angle_gamma   90.00
#
_symmetry.space_group_name_H-M   'P 1'
#
loop_
_entity.id
_entity.type
_entity.pdbx_description
1 polymer ?
#
loop_
_entity_poly.entity_id
_entity_poly.type
_entity_poly.pdbx_seq_one_letter_code
_entity_poly.pdbx_strand_id
1 'polypeptide(L)'
;MLRVVRCLRSAARSARARPLGASYGVAAVNLGCAKRFRASAADAARNAADVRDLLRTRLSLTDAEVDRMVRHRPLGALATVAPKLVWPQRRLGLDEAQLKKVVLLNPSLLSKSIEDNLAPTLDWLQARLDLDDEQLRKMIVALPALLGYSVEDNVEPKLQWLQRRLDLDEAQLRKIVRLDPSLLNKSVEENLEPKLYFFERELLHGSRAELRDWVVKKSPCLSYSLTNRYRPRLEACRAAGVDAKRVLSYATNSDEIFCKHTGIDPEDLTAIRESQTLILNDFSAARVVPCETGGKELVASGAFPAGAVLFRFAGELSPVNIGDRSLQVGRAAHLLSVPPEEPWVYLNHSFEPTVSLIVDPITPVATARTTEDLVDGAALTIDYTLHEWEMSGDGFVCSESGRRVRGFKHLTASEREAALPRAAPHIREMHLAAAED
;
A
#
# COMPACT_ATOMS: atom_id res chain seq x y z
N MET A 1 5.50 -61.90 -2.89
CA MET A 1 5.09 -61.45 -1.54
C MET A 1 3.91 -60.51 -1.67
N LEU A 2 2.75 -60.98 -1.18
CA LEU A 2 1.45 -60.32 -1.03
C LEU A 2 1.55 -58.92 -0.36
N ARG A 3 0.64 -57.93 -0.46
CA ARG A 3 -0.72 -57.73 -0.99
C ARG A 3 -0.93 -56.19 -1.02
N VAL A 4 -1.34 -55.55 -2.11
CA VAL A 4 -2.71 -55.35 -2.64
C VAL A 4 -3.60 -54.39 -1.82
N VAL A 5 -3.87 -53.26 -2.47
CA VAL A 5 -4.95 -52.27 -2.28
C VAL A 5 -6.30 -52.84 -2.77
N ARG A 6 -7.41 -52.57 -2.06
CA ARG A 6 -8.80 -52.36 -2.59
C ARG A 6 -9.78 -52.15 -1.41
N CYS A 7 -10.48 -51.02 -1.32
CA CYS A 7 -11.78 -50.64 -1.94
C CYS A 7 -13.04 -50.97 -1.12
N LEU A 8 -13.74 -49.89 -0.75
CA LEU A 8 -15.16 -49.56 -1.00
C LEU A 8 -16.33 -50.25 -0.25
N ARG A 9 -17.23 -49.35 0.21
CA ARG A 9 -18.71 -49.43 0.33
C ARG A 9 -19.23 -50.25 1.54
N SER A 10 -20.33 -49.93 2.23
CA SER A 10 -21.47 -49.04 2.00
C SER A 10 -22.26 -48.78 3.31
N ALA A 11 -23.11 -47.73 3.30
CA ALA A 11 -24.46 -47.63 3.89
C ALA A 11 -24.61 -47.76 5.42
N ALA A 12 -24.97 -46.71 6.17
CA ALA A 12 -26.23 -45.96 6.24
C ALA A 12 -27.20 -46.46 7.35
N ARG A 13 -27.62 -45.48 8.17
CA ARG A 13 -28.92 -45.34 8.87
C ARG A 13 -29.20 -46.13 10.17
N SER A 14 -29.29 -45.31 11.22
CA SER A 14 -30.50 -45.06 12.03
C SER A 14 -30.66 -45.74 13.39
N ALA A 15 -31.25 -44.93 14.28
CA ALA A 15 -32.11 -45.25 15.42
C ALA A 15 -31.47 -45.51 16.80
N ARG A 16 -31.49 -44.42 17.59
CA ARG A 16 -32.08 -44.30 18.95
C ARG A 16 -32.20 -45.59 19.79
N ALA A 17 -31.56 -45.57 20.97
CA ALA A 17 -32.25 -45.71 22.26
C ALA A 17 -31.28 -45.47 23.45
N ARG A 18 -31.63 -44.50 24.30
CA ARG A 18 -31.34 -44.46 25.76
C ARG A 18 -32.62 -44.98 26.47
N PRO A 19 -32.70 -45.24 27.80
CA PRO A 19 -31.73 -45.12 28.90
C PRO A 19 -31.82 -46.29 29.94
N LEU A 20 -31.40 -46.02 31.19
CA LEU A 20 -31.55 -46.74 32.48
C LEU A 20 -30.33 -47.63 32.78
N GLY A 21 -29.56 -47.45 33.84
CA GLY A 21 -29.73 -46.70 35.08
C GLY A 21 -29.24 -47.62 36.21
N ALA A 22 -28.20 -47.23 36.95
CA ALA A 22 -27.97 -47.66 38.33
C ALA A 22 -26.71 -47.00 38.88
N SER A 23 -26.93 -46.20 39.91
CA SER A 23 -25.98 -45.73 40.91
C SER A 23 -25.05 -46.82 41.42
N TYR A 24 -23.80 -46.47 41.74
CA TYR A 24 -23.23 -46.64 43.09
C TYR A 24 -22.04 -45.68 43.21
N GLY A 25 -22.15 -44.73 44.13
CA GLY A 25 -21.06 -43.85 44.51
C GLY A 25 -20.11 -44.56 45.46
N VAL A 26 -18.81 -44.37 45.24
CA VAL A 26 -17.79 -44.52 46.28
C VAL A 26 -16.91 -43.28 46.23
N ALA A 27 -16.82 -42.63 47.38
CA ALA A 27 -16.18 -41.35 47.62
C ALA A 27 -14.69 -41.37 47.24
N ALA A 28 -14.29 -40.45 46.35
CA ALA A 28 -12.89 -40.10 46.15
C ALA A 28 -12.52 -38.98 47.13
N VAL A 29 -11.70 -39.31 48.12
CA VAL A 29 -11.02 -38.36 49.00
C VAL A 29 -10.03 -37.57 48.15
N ASN A 30 -10.24 -36.26 48.13
CA ASN A 30 -9.55 -35.30 47.29
C ASN A 30 -8.30 -34.78 48.04
N LEU A 31 -7.10 -35.13 47.58
CA LEU A 31 -5.82 -34.57 48.04
C LEU A 31 -4.95 -34.31 46.82
N GLY A 32 -4.82 -33.02 46.45
CA GLY A 32 -3.98 -32.59 45.33
C GLY A 32 -4.21 -31.14 44.94
N CYS A 33 -4.00 -30.24 45.90
CA CYS A 33 -4.19 -28.80 45.77
C CYS A 33 -3.19 -28.16 44.77
N ALA A 34 -3.53 -28.14 43.48
CA ALA A 34 -2.89 -27.24 42.52
C ALA A 34 -3.51 -25.83 42.67
N LYS A 35 -3.00 -25.04 43.63
CA LYS A 35 -3.35 -23.62 43.74
C LYS A 35 -2.84 -22.88 42.51
N ARG A 36 -3.71 -22.72 41.51
CA ARG A 36 -3.60 -21.64 40.53
C ARG A 36 -3.70 -20.32 41.30
N PHE A 37 -2.57 -19.69 41.60
CA PHE A 37 -2.53 -18.33 42.10
C PHE A 37 -3.15 -17.40 41.04
N ARG A 38 -4.42 -17.03 41.22
CA ARG A 38 -4.97 -15.84 40.57
C ARG A 38 -4.60 -14.66 41.47
N ALA A 39 -3.81 -13.72 40.96
CA ALA A 39 -3.52 -12.49 41.66
C ALA A 39 -4.84 -11.81 42.06
N SER A 40 -4.96 -11.34 43.30
CA SER A 40 -6.14 -10.60 43.73
C SER A 40 -6.21 -9.25 43.00
N ALA A 41 -7.39 -8.62 42.96
CA ALA A 41 -7.53 -7.28 42.41
C ALA A 41 -6.61 -6.25 43.11
N ALA A 42 -6.37 -6.44 44.42
CA ALA A 42 -5.43 -5.62 45.19
C ALA A 42 -3.97 -5.84 44.75
N ASP A 43 -3.57 -7.09 44.46
CA ASP A 43 -2.23 -7.39 43.95
C ASP A 43 -2.03 -6.82 42.54
N ALA A 44 -3.06 -6.86 41.69
CA ALA A 44 -3.01 -6.24 40.36
C ALA A 44 -2.88 -4.72 40.44
N ALA A 45 -3.62 -4.05 41.34
CA ALA A 45 -3.53 -2.60 41.55
C ALA A 45 -2.16 -2.19 42.09
N ARG A 46 -1.60 -2.95 43.05
CA ARG A 46 -0.24 -2.73 43.58
C ARG A 46 0.82 -2.88 42.50
N ASN A 47 0.78 -3.98 41.75
CA ASN A 47 1.70 -4.21 40.63
C ASN A 47 1.64 -3.08 39.59
N ALA A 48 0.45 -2.55 39.28
CA ALA A 48 0.29 -1.44 38.37
C ALA A 48 0.90 -0.13 38.92
N ALA A 49 0.73 0.15 40.22
CA ALA A 49 1.35 1.29 40.87
C ALA A 49 2.89 1.18 40.88
N ASP A 50 3.42 0.01 41.20
CA ASP A 50 4.85 -0.26 41.23
C ASP A 50 5.49 -0.11 39.83
N VAL A 51 4.82 -0.60 38.78
CA VAL A 51 5.30 -0.42 37.39
C VAL A 51 5.29 1.05 37.00
N ARG A 52 4.25 1.81 37.37
CA ARG A 52 4.22 3.25 37.12
C ARG A 52 5.37 3.95 37.84
N ASP A 53 5.64 3.62 39.10
CA ASP A 53 6.73 4.20 39.87
C ASP A 53 8.11 3.87 39.27
N LEU A 54 8.33 2.63 38.86
CA LEU A 54 9.53 2.23 38.13
C LEU A 54 9.74 3.06 36.86
N LEU A 55 8.68 3.23 36.04
CA LEU A 55 8.78 3.98 34.79
C LEU A 55 9.08 5.47 35.03
N ARG A 56 8.52 6.07 36.09
CA ARG A 56 8.82 7.46 36.48
C ARG A 56 10.24 7.61 37.00
N THR A 57 10.66 6.76 37.93
CA THR A 57 11.94 6.89 38.61
C THR A 57 13.11 6.49 37.71
N ARG A 58 12.99 5.38 36.98
CA ARG A 58 14.07 4.84 36.14
C ARG A 58 14.25 5.60 34.84
N LEU A 59 13.15 5.95 34.18
CA LEU A 59 13.16 6.55 32.83
C LEU A 59 12.75 8.02 32.84
N SER A 60 12.48 8.62 34.00
CA SER A 60 12.01 10.00 34.11
C SER A 60 10.80 10.27 33.20
N LEU A 61 9.85 9.33 33.16
CA LEU A 61 8.59 9.52 32.43
C LEU A 61 7.62 10.39 33.23
N THR A 62 6.88 11.23 32.52
CA THR A 62 5.75 11.99 33.06
C THR A 62 4.52 11.10 33.21
N ASP A 63 3.57 11.51 34.05
CA ASP A 63 2.29 10.79 34.21
C ASP A 63 1.55 10.65 32.88
N ALA A 64 1.52 11.71 32.06
CA ALA A 64 0.88 11.67 30.75
C ALA A 64 1.53 10.67 29.78
N GLU A 65 2.85 10.51 29.83
CA GLU A 65 3.57 9.51 29.04
C GLU A 65 3.24 8.09 29.52
N VAL A 66 3.27 7.86 30.83
CA VAL A 66 2.94 6.55 31.43
C VAL A 66 1.48 6.18 31.14
N ASP A 67 0.55 7.11 31.29
CA ASP A 67 -0.87 6.94 31.00
C ASP A 67 -1.11 6.58 29.54
N ARG A 68 -0.37 7.20 28.61
CA ARG A 68 -0.42 6.86 27.18
C ARG A 68 0.03 5.42 26.94
N MET A 69 1.09 4.96 27.61
CA MET A 69 1.59 3.59 27.46
C MET A 69 0.61 2.53 27.98
N VAL A 70 -0.07 2.79 29.10
CA VAL A 70 -0.97 1.82 29.73
C VAL A 70 -2.42 1.91 29.26
N ARG A 71 -2.78 2.93 28.46
CA ARG A 71 -4.15 3.24 28.03
C ARG A 71 -4.90 2.04 27.46
N HIS A 72 -4.26 1.28 26.58
CA HIS A 72 -4.91 0.20 25.84
C HIS A 72 -4.63 -1.18 26.43
N ARG A 73 -3.54 -1.33 27.21
CA ARG A 73 -3.17 -2.60 27.84
C ARG A 73 -2.31 -2.34 29.08
N PRO A 74 -2.61 -2.98 30.22
CA PRO A 74 -1.75 -2.88 31.40
C PRO A 74 -0.39 -3.55 31.16
N LEU A 75 0.67 -2.93 31.68
CA LEU A 75 2.06 -3.38 31.54
C LEU A 75 2.41 -4.39 32.64
N GLY A 76 1.92 -5.62 32.54
CA GLY A 76 2.36 -6.78 33.34
C GLY A 76 2.48 -6.53 34.86
N ALA A 77 3.37 -7.28 35.52
CA ALA A 77 3.77 -7.08 36.91
C ALA A 77 5.20 -6.54 36.96
N LEU A 78 5.59 -5.86 38.04
CA LEU A 78 6.92 -5.26 38.17
C LEU A 78 8.05 -6.27 37.90
N ALA A 79 7.94 -7.48 38.46
CA ALA A 79 8.90 -8.56 38.30
C ALA A 79 9.10 -9.00 36.84
N THR A 80 8.12 -8.75 35.97
CA THR A 80 8.21 -9.09 34.54
C THR A 80 8.61 -7.88 33.69
N VAL A 81 8.34 -6.65 34.13
CA VAL A 81 8.68 -5.41 33.39
C VAL A 81 10.13 -5.01 33.60
N ALA A 82 10.64 -5.06 34.83
CA ALA A 82 11.99 -4.59 35.14
C ALA A 82 13.10 -5.28 34.32
N PRO A 83 13.11 -6.63 34.16
CA PRO A 83 14.10 -7.30 33.33
C PRO A 83 14.08 -6.84 31.86
N LYS A 84 12.90 -6.48 31.33
CA LYS A 84 12.72 -6.00 29.96
C LYS A 84 13.16 -4.55 29.75
N LEU A 85 13.50 -3.83 30.81
CA LEU A 85 14.21 -2.55 30.75
C LEU A 85 15.71 -2.76 30.83
N VAL A 86 16.16 -3.62 31.75
CA VAL A 86 17.59 -3.88 32.01
C VAL A 86 18.25 -4.63 30.86
N TRP A 87 17.59 -5.67 30.33
CA TRP A 87 18.15 -6.50 29.27
C TRP A 87 18.46 -5.72 27.99
N PRO A 88 17.53 -4.98 27.36
CA PRO A 88 17.86 -4.26 26.12
C PRO A 88 18.86 -3.13 26.39
N GLN A 89 18.82 -2.51 27.58
CA GLN A 89 19.81 -1.50 27.97
C GLN A 89 21.23 -2.08 27.98
N ARG A 90 21.42 -3.28 28.55
CA ARG A 90 22.72 -3.96 28.58
C ARG A 90 23.11 -4.51 27.22
N ARG A 91 22.20 -5.22 26.53
CA ARG A 91 22.46 -5.88 25.25
C ARG A 91 22.83 -4.91 24.14
N LEU A 92 22.25 -3.71 24.16
CA LEU A 92 22.47 -2.67 23.16
C LEU A 92 23.32 -1.51 23.69
N GLY A 93 23.80 -1.53 24.94
CA GLY A 93 24.55 -0.42 25.53
C GLY A 93 23.81 0.93 25.49
N LEU A 94 22.51 0.93 25.79
CA LEU A 94 21.68 2.14 25.74
C LEU A 94 21.96 3.05 26.93
N ASP A 95 22.08 4.34 26.67
CA ASP A 95 21.94 5.35 27.72
C ASP A 95 20.46 5.49 28.16
N GLU A 96 20.23 6.24 29.24
CA GLU A 96 18.87 6.44 29.79
C GLU A 96 17.91 7.12 28.81
N ALA A 97 18.40 8.08 28.02
CA ALA A 97 17.59 8.80 27.05
C ALA A 97 17.18 7.89 25.87
N GLN A 98 18.10 7.05 25.41
CA GLN A 98 17.85 6.05 24.38
C GLN A 98 16.89 4.97 24.87
N LEU A 99 17.07 4.45 26.09
CA LEU A 99 16.15 3.50 26.68
C LEU A 99 14.74 4.10 26.83
N LYS A 100 14.64 5.32 27.37
CA LYS A 100 13.38 6.07 27.44
C LYS A 100 12.70 6.16 26.07
N LYS A 101 13.45 6.57 25.04
CA LYS A 101 12.94 6.69 23.67
C LYS A 101 12.43 5.35 23.12
N VAL A 102 13.20 4.28 23.26
CA VAL A 102 12.83 2.92 22.79
C VAL A 102 11.53 2.46 23.45
N VAL A 103 11.40 2.64 24.77
CA VAL A 103 10.22 2.25 25.54
C VAL A 103 8.99 3.07 25.17
N LEU A 104 9.14 4.39 24.98
CA LEU A 104 8.02 5.26 24.59
C LEU A 104 7.51 4.98 23.17
N LEU A 105 8.42 4.71 22.23
CA LEU A 105 8.06 4.45 20.83
C LEU A 105 7.55 3.02 20.62
N ASN A 106 7.93 2.06 21.46
CA ASN A 106 7.42 0.70 21.39
C ASN A 106 7.08 0.10 22.77
N PRO A 107 6.01 0.56 23.46
CA PRO A 107 5.64 0.04 24.77
C PRO A 107 5.34 -1.47 24.77
N SER A 108 4.96 -2.02 23.61
CA SER A 108 4.65 -3.45 23.44
C SER A 108 5.84 -4.36 23.77
N LEU A 109 7.08 -3.86 23.70
CA LEU A 109 8.28 -4.63 24.02
C LEU A 109 8.24 -5.16 25.48
N LEU A 110 7.59 -4.43 26.40
CA LEU A 110 7.45 -4.82 27.81
C LEU A 110 6.51 -6.02 28.02
N SER A 111 5.77 -6.43 26.99
CA SER A 111 4.90 -7.60 27.01
C SER A 111 5.51 -8.85 26.36
N LYS A 112 6.67 -8.74 25.71
CA LYS A 112 7.31 -9.84 24.96
C LYS A 112 8.33 -10.62 25.78
N SER A 113 8.47 -11.92 25.50
CA SER A 113 9.52 -12.75 26.10
C SER A 113 10.90 -12.28 25.65
N ILE A 114 11.87 -12.21 26.57
CA ILE A 114 13.24 -11.87 26.19
C ILE A 114 13.82 -13.04 25.39
N GLU A 115 13.66 -14.24 25.90
CA GLU A 115 14.26 -15.48 25.41
C GLU A 115 13.59 -15.96 24.12
N ASP A 116 12.27 -15.83 24.01
CA ASP A 116 11.51 -16.36 22.85
C ASP A 116 11.26 -15.32 21.77
N ASN A 117 11.44 -14.02 22.05
CA ASN A 117 11.11 -12.97 21.09
C ASN A 117 12.24 -11.96 20.92
N LEU A 118 12.60 -11.22 21.97
CA LEU A 118 13.47 -10.05 21.82
C LEU A 118 14.91 -10.44 21.45
N ALA A 119 15.51 -11.40 22.17
CA ALA A 119 16.87 -11.85 21.92
C ALA A 119 17.03 -12.53 20.55
N PRO A 120 16.19 -13.51 20.16
CA PRO A 120 16.28 -14.12 18.83
C PRO A 120 16.14 -13.10 17.71
N THR A 121 15.26 -12.10 17.85
CA THR A 121 15.10 -11.05 16.84
C THR A 121 16.37 -10.22 16.68
N LEU A 122 17.01 -9.81 17.79
CA LEU A 122 18.25 -9.04 17.74
C LEU A 122 19.42 -9.84 17.16
N ASP A 123 19.58 -11.10 17.59
CA ASP A 123 20.67 -11.96 17.13
C ASP A 123 20.50 -12.30 15.65
N TRP A 124 19.27 -12.56 15.22
CA TRP A 124 18.95 -12.75 13.81
C TRP A 124 19.25 -11.50 12.98
N LEU A 125 18.81 -10.30 13.40
CA LEU A 125 19.10 -9.05 12.70
C LEU A 125 20.61 -8.82 12.57
N GLN A 126 21.34 -9.07 13.65
CA GLN A 126 22.79 -8.90 13.70
C GLN A 126 23.50 -9.87 12.74
N ALA A 127 23.11 -11.14 12.73
CA ALA A 127 23.68 -12.14 11.84
C ALA A 127 23.27 -11.92 10.37
N ARG A 128 21.97 -11.69 10.11
CA ARG A 128 21.40 -11.54 8.76
C ARG A 128 21.97 -10.35 8.03
N LEU A 129 22.22 -9.25 8.74
CA LEU A 129 22.69 -7.99 8.18
C LEU A 129 24.16 -7.71 8.50
N ASP A 130 24.90 -8.66 9.09
CA ASP A 130 26.31 -8.52 9.47
C ASP A 130 26.60 -7.19 10.20
N LEU A 131 25.87 -6.96 11.30
CA LEU A 131 25.94 -5.73 12.09
C LEU A 131 26.90 -5.89 13.26
N ASP A 132 27.69 -4.86 13.52
CA ASP A 132 28.34 -4.71 14.83
C ASP A 132 27.33 -4.22 15.89
N ASP A 133 27.71 -4.30 17.17
CA ASP A 133 26.82 -3.92 18.28
C ASP A 133 26.38 -2.45 18.22
N GLU A 134 27.24 -1.58 17.71
CA GLU A 134 26.96 -0.15 17.57
C GLU A 134 25.96 0.13 16.45
N GLN A 135 26.06 -0.59 15.34
CA GLN A 135 25.12 -0.53 14.21
C GLN A 135 23.76 -1.11 14.60
N LEU A 136 23.74 -2.24 15.32
CA LEU A 136 22.50 -2.82 15.85
C LEU A 136 21.82 -1.83 16.81
N ARG A 137 22.57 -1.25 17.76
CA ARG A 137 22.07 -0.22 18.68
C ARG A 137 21.43 0.94 17.94
N LYS A 138 22.14 1.53 16.97
CA LYS A 138 21.63 2.65 16.15
C LYS A 138 20.35 2.27 15.42
N MET A 139 20.28 1.07 14.86
CA MET A 139 19.10 0.58 14.14
C MET A 139 17.89 0.45 15.06
N ILE A 140 18.04 -0.15 16.25
CA ILE A 140 16.95 -0.33 17.20
C ILE A 140 16.50 1.00 17.82
N VAL A 141 17.42 1.93 18.08
CA VAL A 141 17.07 3.28 18.55
C VAL A 141 16.33 4.08 17.47
N ALA A 142 16.64 3.86 16.19
CA ALA A 142 15.96 4.49 15.07
C ALA A 142 14.58 3.88 14.80
N LEU A 143 14.44 2.55 14.91
CA LEU A 143 13.18 1.83 14.72
C LEU A 143 12.93 0.79 15.83
N PRO A 144 12.46 1.23 17.03
CA PRO A 144 12.16 0.33 18.15
C PRO A 144 11.09 -0.73 17.84
N ALA A 145 10.24 -0.45 16.85
CA ALA A 145 9.16 -1.34 16.42
C ALA A 145 9.66 -2.68 15.84
N LEU A 146 10.94 -2.78 15.42
CA LEU A 146 11.52 -4.04 14.93
C LEU A 146 11.45 -5.16 15.96
N LEU A 147 11.64 -4.84 17.24
CA LEU A 147 11.46 -5.78 18.36
C LEU A 147 10.03 -6.33 18.45
N GLY A 148 9.08 -5.63 17.81
CA GLY A 148 7.67 -5.96 17.70
C GLY A 148 7.33 -6.96 16.59
N TYR A 149 8.14 -7.08 15.55
CA TYR A 149 7.80 -7.87 14.37
C TYR A 149 8.19 -9.34 14.48
N SER A 150 7.50 -10.17 13.70
CA SER A 150 7.89 -11.56 13.43
C SER A 150 9.04 -11.53 12.41
N VAL A 151 10.11 -12.26 12.67
CA VAL A 151 11.22 -12.35 11.71
C VAL A 151 10.74 -13.10 10.47
N GLU A 152 10.09 -14.24 10.69
CA GLU A 152 9.67 -15.20 9.68
C GLU A 152 8.52 -14.67 8.82
N ASP A 153 7.55 -14.01 9.43
CA ASP A 153 6.33 -13.58 8.72
C ASP A 153 6.40 -12.14 8.20
N ASN A 154 7.41 -11.37 8.60
CA ASN A 154 7.44 -9.94 8.30
C ASN A 154 8.82 -9.45 7.86
N VAL A 155 9.85 -9.56 8.71
CA VAL A 155 11.14 -8.93 8.41
C VAL A 155 11.86 -9.64 7.27
N GLU A 156 12.02 -10.96 7.33
CA GLU A 156 12.73 -11.73 6.30
C GLU A 156 12.03 -11.70 4.93
N PRO A 157 10.70 -11.91 4.81
CA PRO A 157 10.01 -11.78 3.53
C PRO A 157 10.23 -10.42 2.87
N LYS A 158 10.25 -9.33 3.64
CA LYS A 158 10.53 -7.98 3.13
C LYS A 158 11.96 -7.81 2.65
N LEU A 159 12.95 -8.34 3.38
CA LEU A 159 14.34 -8.31 2.94
C LEU A 159 14.53 -9.12 1.65
N GLN A 160 13.94 -10.31 1.56
CA GLN A 160 13.97 -11.13 0.35
C GLN A 160 13.30 -10.44 -0.83
N TRP A 161 12.14 -9.81 -0.61
CA TRP A 161 11.45 -9.05 -1.64
C TRP A 161 12.33 -7.87 -2.12
N LEU A 162 12.93 -7.09 -1.21
CA LEU A 162 13.84 -5.99 -1.58
C LEU A 162 15.02 -6.50 -2.42
N GLN A 163 15.66 -7.61 -2.01
CA GLN A 163 16.76 -8.20 -2.76
C GLN A 163 16.35 -8.64 -4.16
N ARG A 164 15.24 -9.39 -4.29
CA ARG A 164 14.76 -9.87 -5.59
C ARG A 164 14.30 -8.71 -6.49
N ARG A 165 13.60 -7.72 -5.93
CA ARG A 165 13.01 -6.62 -6.68
C ARG A 165 14.07 -5.67 -7.27
N LEU A 166 15.17 -5.48 -6.55
CA LEU A 166 16.24 -4.55 -6.92
C LEU A 166 17.53 -5.26 -7.35
N ASP A 167 17.58 -6.59 -7.34
CA ASP A 167 18.78 -7.39 -7.64
C ASP A 167 19.97 -6.95 -6.76
N LEU A 168 19.75 -6.95 -5.45
CA LEU A 168 20.72 -6.51 -4.44
C LEU A 168 21.61 -7.66 -3.97
N ASP A 169 22.90 -7.39 -3.90
CA ASP A 169 23.81 -8.21 -3.10
C ASP A 169 23.63 -7.95 -1.59
N GLU A 170 24.23 -8.79 -0.76
CA GLU A 170 24.16 -8.69 0.70
C GLU A 170 24.73 -7.38 1.26
N ALA A 171 25.75 -6.81 0.61
CA ALA A 171 26.35 -5.56 1.04
C ALA A 171 25.46 -4.35 0.74
N GLN A 172 24.81 -4.35 -0.42
CA GLN A 172 23.84 -3.35 -0.82
C GLN A 172 22.58 -3.42 0.05
N LEU A 173 22.07 -4.63 0.33
CA LEU A 173 20.94 -4.82 1.25
C LEU A 173 21.26 -4.25 2.64
N ARG A 174 22.38 -4.69 3.24
CA ARG A 174 22.85 -4.19 4.54
C ARG A 174 22.95 -2.66 4.54
N LYS A 175 23.53 -2.08 3.49
CA LYS A 175 23.68 -0.62 3.35
C LYS A 175 22.32 0.08 3.34
N ILE A 176 21.36 -0.39 2.55
CA ILE A 176 20.02 0.20 2.46
C ILE A 176 19.32 0.16 3.82
N VAL A 177 19.30 -1.00 4.48
CA VAL A 177 18.61 -1.17 5.78
C VAL A 177 19.26 -0.33 6.87
N ARG A 178 20.59 -0.17 6.85
CA ARG A 178 21.30 0.73 7.79
C ARG A 178 21.01 2.21 7.55
N LEU A 179 20.86 2.62 6.29
CA LEU A 179 20.58 4.02 5.94
C LEU A 179 19.14 4.41 6.25
N ASP A 180 18.18 3.50 6.02
CA ASP A 180 16.77 3.74 6.32
C ASP A 180 16.09 2.47 6.90
N PRO A 181 16.23 2.22 8.21
CA PRO A 181 15.53 1.11 8.86
C PRO A 181 14.00 1.21 8.73
N SER A 182 13.46 2.43 8.55
CA SER A 182 12.02 2.67 8.45
C SER A 182 11.36 1.97 7.27
N LEU A 183 12.13 1.54 6.26
CA LEU A 183 11.65 0.72 5.16
C LEU A 183 10.96 -0.57 5.66
N LEU A 184 11.47 -1.17 6.75
CA LEU A 184 10.89 -2.39 7.31
C LEU A 184 9.52 -2.18 7.97
N ASN A 185 9.16 -0.93 8.29
CA ASN A 185 7.84 -0.57 8.82
C ASN A 185 6.82 -0.31 7.69
N LYS A 186 7.26 -0.11 6.46
CA LYS A 186 6.35 0.19 5.33
C LYS A 186 5.76 -1.10 4.76
N SER A 187 4.52 -1.02 4.28
CA SER A 187 3.87 -2.08 3.52
C SER A 187 4.57 -2.24 2.16
N VAL A 188 4.77 -3.48 1.72
CA VAL A 188 5.36 -3.74 0.41
C VAL A 188 4.36 -3.35 -0.68
N GLU A 189 3.13 -3.84 -0.54
CA GLU A 189 2.06 -3.74 -1.52
C GLU A 189 1.49 -2.32 -1.59
N GLU A 190 1.30 -1.68 -0.44
CA GLU A 190 0.64 -0.37 -0.37
C GLU A 190 1.62 0.81 -0.42
N ASN A 191 2.94 0.57 -0.31
CA ASN A 191 3.91 1.66 -0.25
C ASN A 191 5.17 1.43 -1.09
N LEU A 192 5.91 0.36 -0.85
CA LEU A 192 7.24 0.20 -1.43
C LEU A 192 7.18 -0.16 -2.91
N GLU A 193 6.48 -1.22 -3.31
CA GLU A 193 6.35 -1.62 -4.72
C GLU A 193 5.78 -0.49 -5.57
N PRO A 194 4.67 0.16 -5.18
CA PRO A 194 4.18 1.34 -5.89
C PRO A 194 5.22 2.41 -6.17
N LYS A 195 6.04 2.72 -5.16
CA LYS A 195 7.04 3.77 -5.24
C LYS A 195 8.20 3.37 -6.14
N LEU A 196 8.66 2.12 -6.02
CA LEU A 196 9.72 1.59 -6.87
C LEU A 196 9.27 1.50 -8.32
N TYR A 197 8.04 1.03 -8.57
CA TYR A 197 7.44 1.00 -9.91
C TYR A 197 7.39 2.40 -10.53
N PHE A 198 6.87 3.39 -9.79
CA PHE A 198 6.81 4.78 -10.26
C PHE A 198 8.22 5.33 -10.57
N PHE A 199 9.22 5.12 -9.71
CA PHE A 199 10.58 5.58 -9.99
C PHE A 199 11.21 4.89 -11.20
N GLU A 200 11.10 3.57 -11.28
CA GLU A 200 11.61 2.80 -12.40
C GLU A 200 10.99 3.29 -13.70
N ARG A 201 9.66 3.35 -13.76
CA ARG A 201 8.93 3.60 -15.01
C ARG A 201 8.96 5.05 -15.43
N GLU A 202 8.69 5.96 -14.50
CA GLU A 202 8.44 7.37 -14.82
C GLU A 202 9.70 8.24 -14.74
N LEU A 203 10.67 7.87 -13.90
CA LEU A 203 11.86 8.70 -13.62
C LEU A 203 13.16 8.10 -14.15
N LEU A 204 13.21 6.78 -14.36
CA LEU A 204 14.42 6.03 -14.71
C LEU A 204 14.24 5.18 -15.97
N HIS A 205 13.27 5.53 -16.82
CA HIS A 205 13.04 4.95 -18.15
C HIS A 205 12.88 3.41 -18.19
N GLY A 206 12.48 2.78 -17.09
CA GLY A 206 12.36 1.33 -16.96
C GLY A 206 13.67 0.61 -16.59
N SER A 207 14.73 1.33 -16.23
CA SER A 207 16.01 0.72 -15.87
C SER A 207 16.05 0.31 -14.40
N ARG A 208 15.91 -1.00 -14.16
CA ARG A 208 16.09 -1.61 -12.83
C ARG A 208 17.47 -1.32 -12.23
N ALA A 209 18.52 -1.31 -13.05
CA ALA A 209 19.88 -1.04 -12.60
C ALA A 209 20.04 0.41 -12.10
N GLU A 210 19.48 1.39 -12.83
CA GLU A 210 19.47 2.79 -12.36
C GLU A 210 18.65 2.94 -11.08
N LEU A 211 17.51 2.22 -10.97
CA LEU A 211 16.70 2.22 -9.74
C LEU A 211 17.49 1.68 -8.55
N ARG A 212 18.14 0.51 -8.72
CA ARG A 212 18.98 -0.09 -7.68
C ARG A 212 20.04 0.90 -7.22
N ASP A 213 20.82 1.46 -8.14
CA ASP A 213 21.93 2.35 -7.81
C ASP A 213 21.46 3.61 -7.09
N TRP A 214 20.30 4.14 -7.49
CA TRP A 214 19.67 5.27 -6.81
C TRP A 214 19.20 4.91 -5.40
N VAL A 215 18.51 3.78 -5.21
CA VAL A 215 18.03 3.33 -3.89
C VAL A 215 19.21 3.05 -2.95
N VAL A 216 20.26 2.39 -3.42
CA VAL A 216 21.48 2.12 -2.64
C VAL A 216 22.16 3.42 -2.19
N LYS A 217 22.09 4.48 -3.00
CA LYS A 217 22.71 5.79 -2.69
C LYS A 217 21.81 6.70 -1.84
N LYS A 218 20.49 6.66 -2.05
CA LYS A 218 19.53 7.64 -1.51
C LYS A 218 18.28 6.98 -0.89
N SER A 219 18.42 5.81 -0.27
CA SER A 219 17.33 5.07 0.37
C SER A 219 16.34 5.92 1.20
N PRO A 220 16.78 6.87 2.07
CA PRO A 220 15.86 7.70 2.84
C PRO A 220 14.87 8.53 2.01
N CYS A 221 15.16 8.78 0.72
CA CYS A 221 14.23 9.47 -0.17
C CYS A 221 12.94 8.65 -0.42
N LEU A 222 12.94 7.34 -0.17
CA LEU A 222 11.74 6.51 -0.19
C LEU A 222 10.74 6.86 0.94
N SER A 223 11.14 7.70 1.91
CA SER A 223 10.22 8.22 2.94
C SER A 223 9.29 9.32 2.44
N TYR A 224 9.65 10.04 1.38
CA TYR A 224 8.82 11.13 0.87
C TYR A 224 7.56 10.63 0.16
N SER A 225 6.51 11.46 0.18
CA SER A 225 5.21 11.17 -0.44
C SER A 225 5.29 11.15 -1.97
N LEU A 226 4.77 10.07 -2.57
CA LEU A 226 4.56 10.01 -4.02
C LEU A 226 3.61 11.11 -4.49
N THR A 227 2.48 11.28 -3.81
CA THR A 227 1.41 12.18 -4.23
C THR A 227 1.76 13.64 -4.02
N ASN A 228 2.37 14.00 -2.89
CA ASN A 228 2.58 15.42 -2.57
C ASN A 228 3.94 15.95 -3.08
N ARG A 229 4.93 15.06 -3.28
CA ARG A 229 6.28 15.47 -3.69
C ARG A 229 6.64 15.02 -5.08
N TYR A 230 6.60 13.73 -5.35
CA TYR A 230 7.18 13.20 -6.60
C TYR A 230 6.30 13.45 -7.83
N ARG A 231 5.00 13.17 -7.74
CA ARG A 231 4.05 13.35 -8.85
C ARG A 231 3.93 14.80 -9.32
N PRO A 232 3.69 15.81 -8.45
CA PRO A 232 3.58 17.20 -8.90
C PRO A 232 4.86 17.71 -9.55
N ARG A 233 6.03 17.34 -9.00
CA ARG A 233 7.31 17.73 -9.58
C ARG A 233 7.56 17.07 -10.94
N LEU A 234 7.15 15.81 -11.12
CA LEU A 234 7.23 15.13 -12.41
C LEU A 234 6.33 15.80 -13.45
N GLU A 235 5.10 16.11 -13.10
CA GLU A 235 4.17 16.80 -13.99
C GLU A 235 4.69 18.18 -14.39
N ALA A 236 5.21 18.95 -13.42
CA ALA A 236 5.82 20.24 -13.69
C ALA A 236 7.06 20.11 -14.61
N CYS A 237 7.90 19.09 -14.38
CA CYS A 237 9.01 18.79 -15.29
C CYS A 237 8.53 18.48 -16.70
N ARG A 238 7.48 17.68 -16.86
CA ARG A 238 6.91 17.33 -18.18
C ARG A 238 6.34 18.56 -18.90
N ALA A 239 5.56 19.37 -18.19
CA ALA A 239 4.97 20.59 -18.74
C ALA A 239 6.05 21.58 -19.22
N ALA A 240 7.14 21.71 -18.46
CA ALA A 240 8.25 22.59 -18.78
C ALA A 240 9.31 21.97 -19.73
N GLY A 241 9.13 20.73 -20.20
CA GLY A 241 10.13 20.03 -21.03
C GLY A 241 11.47 19.74 -20.31
N VAL A 242 11.46 19.73 -18.98
CA VAL A 242 12.63 19.45 -18.13
C VAL A 242 12.78 17.94 -17.94
N ASP A 243 14.03 17.44 -17.95
CA ASP A 243 14.34 16.05 -17.67
C ASP A 243 13.75 15.58 -16.32
N ALA A 244 12.91 14.53 -16.39
CA ALA A 244 12.25 13.90 -15.25
C ALA A 244 13.23 13.43 -14.17
N LYS A 245 14.49 13.08 -14.52
CA LYS A 245 15.52 12.70 -13.54
C LYS A 245 15.87 13.84 -12.56
N ARG A 246 15.53 15.09 -12.87
CA ARG A 246 15.71 16.22 -11.94
C ARG A 246 14.83 16.09 -10.69
N VAL A 247 13.68 15.40 -10.79
CA VAL A 247 12.82 15.08 -9.64
C VAL A 247 13.60 14.32 -8.57
N LEU A 248 14.40 13.33 -8.97
CA LEU A 248 15.24 12.52 -8.08
C LEU A 248 16.51 13.25 -7.63
N SER A 249 17.06 14.10 -8.50
CA SER A 249 18.26 14.89 -8.21
C SER A 249 18.04 15.83 -7.02
N TYR A 250 16.87 16.46 -6.97
CA TYR A 250 16.47 17.45 -5.96
C TYR A 250 15.38 16.95 -4.99
N ALA A 251 15.25 15.63 -4.83
CA ALA A 251 14.20 15.01 -4.01
C ALA A 251 14.18 15.53 -2.56
N THR A 252 15.34 15.80 -1.97
CA THR A 252 15.50 16.28 -0.60
C THR A 252 15.35 17.79 -0.44
N ASN A 253 15.33 18.54 -1.54
CA ASN A 253 15.30 20.01 -1.51
C ASN A 253 13.87 20.54 -1.35
N SER A 254 13.73 21.80 -0.87
CA SER A 254 12.46 22.52 -0.90
C SER A 254 11.99 22.74 -2.34
N ASP A 255 10.71 23.07 -2.52
CA ASP A 255 10.18 23.39 -3.84
C ASP A 255 10.80 24.65 -4.43
N GLU A 256 11.09 25.66 -3.60
CA GLU A 256 11.83 26.85 -4.01
C GLU A 256 13.19 26.50 -4.64
N ILE A 257 13.97 25.64 -3.99
CA ILE A 257 15.28 25.21 -4.50
C ILE A 257 15.10 24.33 -5.76
N PHE A 258 14.08 23.45 -5.78
CA PHE A 258 13.77 22.64 -6.95
C PHE A 258 13.46 23.52 -8.16
N CYS A 259 12.49 24.44 -8.04
CA CYS A 259 12.09 25.40 -9.07
C CYS A 259 13.26 26.26 -9.56
N LYS A 260 14.07 26.81 -8.64
CA LYS A 260 15.26 27.58 -8.98
C LYS A 260 16.24 26.79 -9.86
N HIS A 261 16.44 25.51 -9.58
CA HIS A 261 17.38 24.69 -10.35
C HIS A 261 16.78 24.08 -11.61
N THR A 262 15.46 23.92 -11.71
CA THR A 262 14.79 23.40 -12.91
C THR A 262 14.34 24.49 -13.88
N GLY A 263 14.19 25.73 -13.41
CA GLY A 263 13.60 26.83 -14.19
C GLY A 263 12.06 26.78 -14.23
N ILE A 264 11.44 25.91 -13.43
CA ILE A 264 9.98 25.80 -13.32
C ILE A 264 9.47 26.93 -12.43
N ASP A 265 8.40 27.62 -12.85
CA ASP A 265 7.76 28.65 -12.03
C ASP A 265 7.14 28.02 -10.76
N PRO A 266 7.42 28.55 -9.55
CA PRO A 266 6.75 28.11 -8.32
C PRO A 266 5.22 28.18 -8.39
N GLU A 267 4.65 29.14 -9.14
CA GLU A 267 3.20 29.24 -9.33
C GLU A 267 2.65 28.05 -10.11
N ASP A 268 3.33 27.63 -11.18
CA ASP A 268 2.95 26.43 -11.96
C ASP A 268 2.96 25.15 -11.12
N LEU A 269 4.02 24.98 -10.31
CA LEU A 269 4.12 23.80 -9.43
C LEU A 269 3.02 23.81 -8.34
N THR A 270 2.64 24.99 -7.87
CA THR A 270 1.55 25.16 -6.90
C THR A 270 0.21 24.85 -7.55
N ALA A 271 -0.05 25.41 -8.72
CA ALA A 271 -1.27 25.15 -9.50
C ALA A 271 -1.42 23.65 -9.84
N ILE A 272 -0.33 22.96 -10.19
CA ILE A 272 -0.34 21.51 -10.42
C ILE A 272 -0.74 20.77 -9.15
N ARG A 273 -0.19 21.14 -7.99
CA ARG A 273 -0.59 20.52 -6.72
C ARG A 273 -2.05 20.79 -6.39
N GLU A 274 -2.52 22.01 -6.63
CA GLU A 274 -3.91 22.38 -6.42
C GLU A 274 -4.86 21.62 -7.35
N SER A 275 -4.47 21.41 -8.61
CA SER A 275 -5.22 20.54 -9.54
C SER A 275 -5.18 19.07 -9.13
N GLN A 276 -4.10 18.62 -8.48
CA GLN A 276 -4.02 17.27 -7.92
C GLN A 276 -4.85 17.15 -6.63
N THR A 277 -5.15 18.26 -5.96
CA THR A 277 -6.13 18.36 -4.86
C THR A 277 -7.56 18.55 -5.33
N LEU A 278 -7.87 18.48 -6.64
CA LEU A 278 -9.24 18.15 -7.06
C LEU A 278 -9.67 16.92 -6.26
N ILE A 279 -10.71 17.12 -5.45
CA ILE A 279 -11.15 16.13 -4.48
C ILE A 279 -11.55 14.89 -5.29
N LEU A 280 -11.14 13.72 -4.81
CA LEU A 280 -11.55 12.47 -5.42
C LEU A 280 -13.08 12.43 -5.49
N ASN A 281 -13.62 12.15 -6.67
CA ASN A 281 -15.05 12.16 -6.98
C ASN A 281 -15.69 13.57 -6.92
N ASP A 282 -14.91 14.64 -7.13
CA ASP A 282 -15.41 15.97 -7.47
C ASP A 282 -15.54 16.11 -8.99
N PHE A 283 -16.78 16.31 -9.45
CA PHE A 283 -17.14 16.44 -10.85
C PHE A 283 -17.61 17.85 -11.20
N SER A 284 -17.21 18.87 -10.44
CA SER A 284 -17.58 20.28 -10.68
C SER A 284 -17.18 20.80 -12.07
N ALA A 285 -16.15 20.20 -12.69
CA ALA A 285 -15.73 20.49 -14.07
C ALA A 285 -16.64 19.86 -15.16
N ALA A 286 -17.66 19.10 -14.76
CA ALA A 286 -18.56 18.40 -15.68
C ALA A 286 -20.04 18.54 -15.26
N ARG A 287 -20.94 18.34 -16.22
CA ARG A 287 -22.39 18.29 -16.00
C ARG A 287 -22.96 17.08 -16.72
N VAL A 288 -23.87 16.39 -16.05
CA VAL A 288 -24.64 15.32 -16.67
C VAL A 288 -25.88 15.93 -17.31
N VAL A 289 -26.03 15.77 -18.63
CA VAL A 289 -27.17 16.32 -19.39
C VAL A 289 -27.92 15.19 -20.10
N PRO A 290 -29.22 15.34 -20.40
CA PRO A 290 -29.96 14.38 -21.21
C PRO A 290 -29.40 14.33 -22.63
N CYS A 291 -29.17 13.13 -23.15
CA CYS A 291 -28.72 12.95 -24.54
C CYS A 291 -29.93 12.94 -25.49
N GLU A 292 -29.80 13.56 -26.67
CA GLU A 292 -30.87 13.64 -27.69
C GLU A 292 -31.35 12.26 -28.17
N THR A 293 -30.45 11.26 -28.20
CA THR A 293 -30.77 9.89 -28.60
C THR A 293 -31.35 9.04 -27.47
N GLY A 294 -31.61 9.64 -26.31
CA GLY A 294 -32.00 8.97 -25.07
C GLY A 294 -30.82 8.60 -24.19
N GLY A 295 -31.00 8.64 -22.87
CA GLY A 295 -29.94 8.44 -21.89
C GLY A 295 -29.38 9.74 -21.33
N LYS A 296 -28.17 9.66 -20.77
CA LYS A 296 -27.43 10.78 -20.17
C LYS A 296 -26.04 10.84 -20.80
N GLU A 297 -25.50 12.03 -20.95
CA GLU A 297 -24.12 12.25 -21.38
C GLU A 297 -23.41 13.22 -20.43
N LEU A 298 -22.09 13.12 -20.38
CA LEU A 298 -21.26 14.02 -19.61
C LEU A 298 -20.70 15.12 -20.51
N VAL A 299 -20.89 16.38 -20.13
CA VAL A 299 -20.37 17.56 -20.84
C VAL A 299 -19.49 18.42 -19.94
N ALA A 300 -18.60 19.22 -20.51
CA ALA A 300 -17.80 20.20 -19.79
C ALA A 300 -18.70 21.26 -19.12
N SER A 301 -18.36 21.68 -17.90
CA SER A 301 -19.08 22.74 -17.17
C SER A 301 -18.57 24.15 -17.44
N GLY A 302 -17.52 24.27 -18.26
CA GLY A 302 -16.87 25.51 -18.65
C GLY A 302 -15.86 25.28 -19.78
N ALA A 303 -15.06 26.31 -20.08
CA ALA A 303 -13.96 26.20 -21.03
C ALA A 303 -12.69 25.68 -20.33
N PHE A 304 -11.98 24.75 -20.97
CA PHE A 304 -10.76 24.13 -20.43
C PHE A 304 -9.70 24.00 -21.54
N PRO A 305 -8.43 24.36 -21.29
CA PRO A 305 -7.38 24.18 -22.29
C PRO A 305 -7.02 22.69 -22.46
N ALA A 306 -6.39 22.34 -23.58
CA ALA A 306 -5.82 21.03 -23.83
C ALA A 306 -4.83 20.64 -22.71
N GLY A 307 -4.95 19.39 -22.22
CA GLY A 307 -4.15 18.87 -21.12
C GLY A 307 -4.66 19.22 -19.70
N ALA A 308 -5.75 19.97 -19.57
CA ALA A 308 -6.38 20.25 -18.28
C ALA A 308 -6.95 18.98 -17.63
N VAL A 309 -6.79 18.86 -16.31
CA VAL A 309 -7.44 17.79 -15.54
C VAL A 309 -8.85 18.26 -15.17
N LEU A 310 -9.87 17.51 -15.59
CA LEU A 310 -11.26 17.82 -15.30
C LEU A 310 -11.68 17.28 -13.93
N PHE A 311 -11.45 15.99 -13.71
CA PHE A 311 -11.83 15.32 -12.47
C PHE A 311 -11.03 14.03 -12.27
N ARG A 312 -11.04 13.55 -11.04
CA ARG A 312 -10.43 12.28 -10.63
C ARG A 312 -11.50 11.44 -9.97
N PHE A 313 -11.57 10.17 -10.32
CA PHE A 313 -12.56 9.28 -9.74
C PHE A 313 -11.94 7.96 -9.30
N ALA A 314 -12.49 7.43 -8.22
CA ALA A 314 -12.22 6.08 -7.74
C ALA A 314 -13.53 5.35 -7.50
N GLY A 315 -13.42 4.04 -7.46
CA GLY A 315 -14.55 3.15 -7.24
C GLY A 315 -14.16 1.95 -6.40
N GLU A 316 -15.14 1.10 -6.12
CA GLU A 316 -14.87 -0.23 -5.57
C GLU A 316 -14.23 -1.10 -6.65
N LEU A 317 -13.16 -1.82 -6.29
CA LEU A 317 -12.54 -2.76 -7.20
C LEU A 317 -13.35 -4.05 -7.28
N SER A 318 -13.71 -4.43 -8.50
CA SER A 318 -14.45 -5.66 -8.78
C SER A 318 -13.75 -6.48 -9.86
N PRO A 319 -13.66 -7.81 -9.74
CA PRO A 319 -13.20 -8.66 -10.83
C PRO A 319 -14.27 -8.84 -11.93
N VAL A 320 -15.47 -8.30 -11.73
CA VAL A 320 -16.62 -8.44 -12.64
C VAL A 320 -16.78 -7.19 -13.49
N ASN A 321 -16.73 -7.37 -14.82
CA ASN A 321 -17.14 -6.36 -15.78
C ASN A 321 -18.68 -6.27 -15.79
N ILE A 322 -19.24 -5.15 -15.31
CA ILE A 322 -20.69 -4.90 -15.31
C ILE A 322 -21.15 -4.01 -16.47
N GLY A 323 -20.30 -3.85 -17.49
CA GLY A 323 -20.59 -3.06 -18.68
C GLY A 323 -20.33 -1.57 -18.50
N ASP A 324 -21.27 -0.76 -18.98
CA ASP A 324 -21.21 0.72 -19.07
C ASP A 324 -21.08 1.45 -17.72
N ARG A 325 -21.22 0.73 -16.60
CA ARG A 325 -21.02 1.26 -15.23
C ARG A 325 -19.71 0.84 -14.59
N SER A 326 -18.77 0.37 -15.40
CA SER A 326 -17.45 -0.04 -14.92
C SER A 326 -16.36 0.35 -15.89
N LEU A 327 -15.16 0.57 -15.36
CA LEU A 327 -13.97 0.86 -16.15
C LEU A 327 -12.86 -0.13 -15.78
N GLN A 328 -12.31 -0.85 -16.75
CA GLN A 328 -11.21 -1.77 -16.49
C GLN A 328 -9.98 -1.03 -15.97
N VAL A 329 -9.45 -1.53 -14.86
CA VAL A 329 -8.21 -1.06 -14.25
C VAL A 329 -7.33 -2.27 -13.94
N GLY A 330 -6.17 -2.34 -14.57
CA GLY A 330 -5.32 -3.53 -14.46
C GLY A 330 -5.85 -4.73 -15.26
N ARG A 331 -5.21 -5.89 -15.08
CA ARG A 331 -5.46 -7.10 -15.90
C ARG A 331 -6.74 -7.86 -15.55
N ALA A 332 -7.25 -7.69 -14.32
CA ALA A 332 -8.32 -8.54 -13.78
C ALA A 332 -9.27 -7.78 -12.85
N ALA A 333 -9.35 -6.46 -12.96
CA ALA A 333 -10.21 -5.65 -12.12
C ALA A 333 -10.86 -4.51 -12.91
N HIS A 334 -12.00 -4.04 -12.40
CA HIS A 334 -12.76 -2.90 -12.87
C HIS A 334 -13.08 -1.99 -11.69
N LEU A 335 -13.13 -0.68 -11.94
CA LEU A 335 -13.70 0.30 -11.02
C LEU A 335 -15.21 0.28 -11.15
N LEU A 336 -15.89 0.13 -10.02
CA LEU A 336 -17.34 0.28 -9.90
C LEU A 336 -17.66 1.61 -9.22
N SER A 337 -18.61 2.34 -9.78
CA SER A 337 -19.09 3.60 -9.22
C SER A 337 -19.75 3.39 -7.86
N VAL A 338 -19.29 4.15 -6.85
CA VAL A 338 -19.90 4.18 -5.51
C VAL A 338 -20.04 5.65 -5.08
N PRO A 339 -21.24 6.25 -5.21
CA PRO A 339 -22.54 5.64 -5.54
C PRO A 339 -22.68 5.23 -7.03
N PRO A 340 -23.68 4.41 -7.42
CA PRO A 340 -23.78 3.84 -8.78
C PRO A 340 -23.98 4.84 -9.94
N GLU A 341 -24.40 6.07 -9.65
CA GLU A 341 -24.68 7.12 -10.64
C GLU A 341 -23.69 8.30 -10.53
N GLU A 342 -22.41 8.04 -10.23
CA GLU A 342 -21.42 9.13 -10.32
C GLU A 342 -21.28 9.61 -11.77
N PRO A 343 -21.04 10.91 -11.99
CA PRO A 343 -21.00 11.50 -13.33
C PRO A 343 -20.10 10.79 -14.36
N TRP A 344 -18.98 10.20 -13.93
CA TRP A 344 -18.05 9.52 -14.86
C TRP A 344 -18.66 8.29 -15.55
N VAL A 345 -19.71 7.66 -15.01
CA VAL A 345 -20.39 6.53 -15.67
C VAL A 345 -21.14 6.94 -16.94
N TYR A 346 -21.28 8.24 -17.18
CA TYR A 346 -21.92 8.82 -18.37
C TYR A 346 -20.91 9.32 -19.40
N LEU A 347 -19.63 8.90 -19.30
CA LEU A 347 -18.64 9.12 -20.34
C LEU A 347 -19.01 8.35 -21.60
N ASN A 348 -19.31 9.09 -22.66
CA ASN A 348 -19.67 8.52 -23.94
C ASN A 348 -18.45 8.12 -24.76
N HIS A 349 -18.68 7.36 -25.83
CA HIS A 349 -17.62 6.87 -26.66
C HIS A 349 -17.36 7.73 -27.91
N SER A 350 -16.09 8.02 -28.19
CA SER A 350 -15.61 8.43 -29.52
C SER A 350 -14.22 7.82 -29.80
N PHE A 351 -13.90 7.60 -31.08
CA PHE A 351 -12.55 7.22 -31.51
C PHE A 351 -11.60 8.43 -31.60
N GLU A 352 -12.17 9.64 -31.62
CA GLU A 352 -11.47 10.92 -31.47
C GLU A 352 -11.90 11.55 -30.14
N PRO A 353 -11.48 10.98 -28.99
CA PRO A 353 -12.01 11.35 -27.70
C PRO A 353 -11.54 12.73 -27.27
N THR A 354 -12.43 13.50 -26.66
CA THR A 354 -12.13 14.80 -26.04
C THR A 354 -11.44 14.65 -24.68
N VAL A 355 -11.48 13.44 -24.10
CA VAL A 355 -10.89 13.09 -22.81
C VAL A 355 -10.03 11.82 -22.89
N SER A 356 -8.83 11.89 -22.33
CA SER A 356 -7.99 10.73 -22.06
C SER A 356 -8.10 10.34 -20.60
N LEU A 357 -8.33 9.05 -20.31
CA LEU A 357 -8.28 8.52 -18.95
C LEU A 357 -6.89 7.99 -18.62
N ILE A 358 -6.27 8.56 -17.59
CA ILE A 358 -4.99 8.09 -17.06
C ILE A 358 -5.30 7.29 -15.80
N VAL A 359 -5.23 5.96 -15.91
CA VAL A 359 -5.39 5.03 -14.78
C VAL A 359 -4.07 4.97 -14.01
N ASP A 360 -4.11 5.23 -12.70
CA ASP A 360 -2.94 5.06 -11.84
C ASP A 360 -2.60 3.56 -11.76
N PRO A 361 -1.35 3.14 -12.06
CA PRO A 361 -0.96 1.72 -12.02
C PRO A 361 -0.97 1.14 -10.59
N ILE A 362 -1.06 1.98 -9.58
CA ILE A 362 -0.93 1.63 -8.16
C ILE A 362 -2.27 1.72 -7.45
N THR A 363 -3.01 2.79 -7.73
CA THR A 363 -4.25 3.12 -7.02
C THR A 363 -5.44 2.94 -7.94
N PRO A 364 -6.61 2.55 -7.43
CA PRO A 364 -7.84 2.39 -8.21
C PRO A 364 -8.43 3.76 -8.58
N VAL A 365 -7.63 4.64 -9.16
CA VAL A 365 -7.97 6.03 -9.48
C VAL A 365 -7.74 6.25 -10.96
N ALA A 366 -8.76 6.78 -11.64
CA ALA A 366 -8.66 7.28 -12.99
C ALA A 366 -8.69 8.82 -13.00
N THR A 367 -7.86 9.43 -13.82
CA THR A 367 -7.78 10.89 -14.01
C THR A 367 -8.24 11.24 -15.42
N ALA A 368 -9.28 12.06 -15.54
CA ALA A 368 -9.77 12.56 -16.82
C ALA A 368 -9.01 13.83 -17.22
N ARG A 369 -8.33 13.78 -18.38
CA ARG A 369 -7.57 14.90 -18.93
C ARG A 369 -8.06 15.26 -20.32
N THR A 370 -8.23 16.55 -20.61
CA THR A 370 -8.63 17.03 -21.94
C THR A 370 -7.54 16.70 -22.98
N THR A 371 -7.94 16.25 -24.15
CA THR A 371 -7.04 15.99 -25.29
C THR A 371 -6.89 17.21 -26.21
N GLU A 372 -7.83 18.15 -26.12
CA GLU A 372 -7.93 19.38 -26.90
C GLU A 372 -8.55 20.51 -26.06
N ASP A 373 -8.62 21.72 -26.63
CA ASP A 373 -9.30 22.85 -26.00
C ASP A 373 -10.82 22.61 -26.02
N LEU A 374 -11.45 22.65 -24.83
CA LEU A 374 -12.88 22.47 -24.66
C LEU A 374 -13.59 23.80 -24.46
N VAL A 375 -14.79 23.90 -25.03
CA VAL A 375 -15.76 24.97 -24.75
C VAL A 375 -16.79 24.49 -23.71
N ASP A 376 -17.48 25.44 -23.08
CA ASP A 376 -18.59 25.12 -22.17
C ASP A 376 -19.65 24.28 -22.88
N GLY A 377 -20.05 23.16 -22.28
CA GLY A 377 -21.00 22.22 -22.85
C GLY A 377 -20.44 21.23 -23.89
N ALA A 378 -19.13 21.24 -24.17
CA ALA A 378 -18.51 20.23 -25.03
C ALA A 378 -18.66 18.81 -24.46
N ALA A 379 -18.97 17.83 -25.30
CA ALA A 379 -19.12 16.44 -24.89
C ALA A 379 -17.80 15.86 -24.36
N LEU A 380 -17.85 15.16 -23.23
CA LEU A 380 -16.71 14.46 -22.65
C LEU A 380 -16.75 13.00 -23.09
N THR A 381 -15.88 12.65 -24.03
CA THR A 381 -15.86 11.33 -24.68
C THR A 381 -14.53 10.62 -24.47
N ILE A 382 -14.59 9.29 -24.39
CA ILE A 382 -13.43 8.41 -24.27
C ILE A 382 -13.43 7.33 -25.36
N ASP A 383 -12.25 6.82 -25.70
CA ASP A 383 -12.15 5.63 -26.54
C ASP A 383 -12.10 4.39 -25.64
N TYR A 384 -13.23 3.69 -25.47
CA TYR A 384 -13.29 2.46 -24.67
C TYR A 384 -12.30 1.40 -25.16
N THR A 385 -11.96 1.38 -26.46
CA THR A 385 -10.97 0.41 -26.96
C THR A 385 -9.57 0.67 -26.43
N LEU A 386 -9.28 1.86 -25.90
CA LEU A 386 -8.00 2.17 -25.25
C LEU A 386 -7.96 1.76 -23.77
N HIS A 387 -9.10 1.47 -23.16
CA HIS A 387 -9.22 1.23 -21.72
C HIS A 387 -9.76 -0.17 -21.38
N GLU A 388 -10.51 -0.79 -22.29
CA GLU A 388 -11.18 -2.09 -22.11
C GLU A 388 -10.56 -3.15 -23.03
N TRP A 389 -10.10 -4.26 -22.48
CA TRP A 389 -9.58 -5.39 -23.25
C TRP A 389 -10.71 -6.08 -24.01
N GLU A 390 -11.82 -6.32 -23.31
CA GLU A 390 -13.04 -6.95 -23.82
C GLU A 390 -14.22 -6.27 -23.12
N MET A 391 -15.13 -5.70 -23.91
CA MET A 391 -16.36 -5.10 -23.39
C MET A 391 -17.29 -6.19 -22.85
N SER A 392 -18.19 -5.82 -21.93
CA SER A 392 -19.26 -6.73 -21.50
C SER A 392 -20.20 -7.09 -22.65
N GLY A 393 -20.59 -8.37 -22.74
CA GLY A 393 -21.46 -8.89 -23.80
C GLY A 393 -20.85 -8.74 -25.20
N ASP A 394 -21.68 -8.30 -26.16
CA ASP A 394 -21.27 -8.09 -27.56
C ASP A 394 -20.76 -6.66 -27.85
N GLY A 395 -20.53 -5.88 -26.79
CA GLY A 395 -20.22 -4.45 -26.87
C GLY A 395 -21.41 -3.61 -27.38
N PHE A 396 -21.12 -2.44 -27.94
CA PHE A 396 -22.13 -1.51 -28.48
C PHE A 396 -21.71 -0.91 -29.82
N VAL A 397 -22.59 -0.14 -30.46
CA VAL A 397 -22.30 0.56 -31.71
C VAL A 397 -22.06 2.04 -31.40
N CYS A 398 -20.91 2.57 -31.82
CA CYS A 398 -20.61 3.99 -31.73
C CYS A 398 -21.61 4.80 -32.56
N SER A 399 -22.30 5.75 -31.94
CA SER A 399 -23.30 6.59 -32.60
C SER A 399 -22.69 7.50 -33.68
N GLU A 400 -21.45 7.96 -33.47
CA GLU A 400 -20.74 8.85 -34.39
C GLU A 400 -20.22 8.11 -35.63
N SER A 401 -19.54 6.97 -35.43
CA SER A 401 -18.86 6.26 -36.52
C SER A 401 -19.64 5.08 -37.10
N GLY A 402 -20.70 4.62 -36.43
CA GLY A 402 -21.40 3.38 -36.76
C GLY A 402 -20.58 2.10 -36.53
N ARG A 403 -19.35 2.21 -36.04
CA ARG A 403 -18.45 1.08 -35.79
C ARG A 403 -18.83 0.37 -34.49
N ARG A 404 -18.64 -0.96 -34.47
CA ARG A 404 -18.88 -1.76 -33.26
C ARG A 404 -17.68 -1.67 -32.32
N VAL A 405 -17.94 -1.37 -31.06
CA VAL A 405 -16.97 -1.22 -29.96
C VAL A 405 -17.04 -2.47 -29.09
N ARG A 406 -16.00 -3.31 -29.14
CA ARG A 406 -15.92 -4.59 -28.40
C ARG A 406 -14.73 -4.69 -27.45
N GLY A 407 -13.90 -3.66 -27.38
CA GLY A 407 -12.63 -3.68 -26.62
C GLY A 407 -11.42 -3.96 -27.50
N PHE A 408 -10.23 -3.69 -26.96
CA PHE A 408 -8.95 -3.68 -27.66
C PHE A 408 -8.65 -5.01 -28.37
N LYS A 409 -8.99 -6.15 -27.76
CA LYS A 409 -8.74 -7.49 -28.29
C LYS A 409 -9.33 -7.70 -29.69
N HIS A 410 -10.44 -7.01 -29.99
CA HIS A 410 -11.19 -7.16 -31.25
C HIS A 410 -10.77 -6.20 -32.36
N LEU A 411 -9.85 -5.28 -32.08
CA LEU A 411 -9.26 -4.40 -33.09
C LEU A 411 -8.45 -5.22 -34.11
N THR A 412 -8.43 -4.76 -35.36
CA THR A 412 -7.52 -5.30 -36.39
C THR A 412 -6.06 -5.02 -36.02
N ALA A 413 -5.12 -5.70 -36.69
CA ALA A 413 -3.69 -5.50 -36.42
C ALA A 413 -3.26 -4.03 -36.61
N SER A 414 -3.72 -3.38 -37.68
CA SER A 414 -3.42 -1.97 -37.97
C SER A 414 -4.07 -1.03 -36.95
N GLU A 415 -5.30 -1.30 -36.53
CA GLU A 415 -5.97 -0.51 -35.48
C GLU A 415 -5.24 -0.65 -34.13
N ARG A 416 -4.79 -1.86 -33.77
CA ARG A 416 -3.99 -2.06 -32.55
C ARG A 416 -2.69 -1.27 -32.60
N GLU A 417 -1.97 -1.31 -33.72
CA GLU A 417 -0.72 -0.56 -33.89
C GLU A 417 -0.93 0.95 -33.69
N ALA A 418 -2.01 1.50 -34.27
CA ALA A 418 -2.37 2.90 -34.09
C ALA A 418 -2.83 3.24 -32.65
N ALA A 419 -3.51 2.32 -31.97
CA ALA A 419 -4.05 2.52 -30.63
C ALA A 419 -2.99 2.39 -29.52
N LEU A 420 -1.98 1.52 -29.70
CA LEU A 420 -0.98 1.18 -28.67
C LEU A 420 -0.29 2.38 -28.00
N PRO A 421 0.14 3.45 -28.72
CA PRO A 421 0.75 4.62 -28.10
C PRO A 421 -0.17 5.33 -27.10
N ARG A 422 -1.49 5.23 -27.30
CA ARG A 422 -2.54 5.87 -26.49
C ARG A 422 -3.24 4.91 -25.52
N ALA A 423 -3.11 3.61 -25.71
CA ALA A 423 -3.77 2.60 -24.88
C ALA A 423 -3.33 2.70 -23.41
N ALA A 424 -4.22 2.36 -22.48
CA ALA A 424 -3.90 2.32 -21.06
C ALA A 424 -2.80 1.29 -20.75
N PRO A 425 -2.01 1.48 -19.68
CA PRO A 425 -0.90 0.59 -19.35
C PRO A 425 -1.28 -0.90 -19.30
N HIS A 426 -2.41 -1.22 -18.66
CA HIS A 426 -2.88 -2.61 -18.55
C HIS A 426 -3.29 -3.21 -19.90
N ILE A 427 -3.78 -2.41 -20.84
CA ILE A 427 -4.11 -2.88 -22.19
C ILE A 427 -2.85 -3.23 -22.97
N ARG A 428 -1.78 -2.43 -22.84
CA ARG A 428 -0.48 -2.73 -23.45
C ARG A 428 0.12 -4.02 -22.88
N GLU A 429 0.04 -4.20 -21.56
CA GLU A 429 0.50 -5.42 -20.89
C GLU A 429 -0.28 -6.66 -21.34
N MET A 430 -1.61 -6.56 -21.46
CA MET A 430 -2.45 -7.65 -21.96
C MET A 430 -2.18 -7.95 -23.44
N HIS A 431 -1.89 -6.94 -24.25
CA HIS A 431 -1.50 -7.14 -25.65
C HIS A 431 -0.18 -7.90 -25.78
N LEU A 432 0.82 -7.54 -24.98
CA LEU A 432 2.11 -8.25 -24.95
C LEU A 432 1.94 -9.70 -24.49
N ALA A 433 1.17 -9.93 -23.42
CA ALA A 433 0.92 -11.28 -22.93
C ALA A 433 0.17 -12.15 -23.96
N ALA A 434 -0.80 -11.58 -24.68
CA ALA A 434 -1.55 -12.29 -25.71
C ALA A 434 -0.74 -12.57 -27.00
N ALA A 435 0.45 -11.99 -27.15
CA ALA A 435 1.36 -12.28 -28.26
C ALA A 435 2.35 -13.41 -27.93
N GLU A 436 2.44 -13.83 -26.65
CA GLU A 436 3.30 -14.92 -26.17
C GLU A 436 2.58 -16.28 -26.14
N ASP A 437 1.24 -16.27 -26.16
CA ASP A 437 0.34 -17.43 -26.27
C ASP A 437 -0.03 -17.72 -27.74
#